data_AF-A0A519SSV9-F1
#
_entry.id   AF-A0A519SSV9-F1
#
_cell.length_a   1.000
_cell.length_b   1.000
_cell.length_c   1.000
_cell.angle_alpha   90.00
_cell.angle_beta   90.00
_cell.angle_gamma   90.00
#
_symmetry.space_group_name_H-M   'P 1'
#
loop_
_entity.id
_entity.type
_entity.pdbx_description
1 polymer ?
#
loop_
_entity_poly.entity_id
_entity_poly.type
_entity_poly.pdbx_seq_one_letter_code
_entity_poly.pdbx_strand_id
1 'polypeptide(L)'
;MKKVRQGKHSFTIQWITFNKSNPGNVFIKEIGDEEYSLEGEHRDAKTKDYVTIKGTFLNQGNILKFNGTIISKINHINGGQPCELKGLSIFKASGKRQYWRLQQMLNCDGQTTDYIDIFF
;
A
#
# COMPACT_ATOMS: atom_id res chain seq x y z
N MET A 1 19.05 6.33 -11.04
CA MET A 1 17.68 6.58 -10.52
C MET A 1 17.77 7.16 -9.11
N LYS A 2 16.81 7.98 -8.65
CA LYS A 2 16.85 8.51 -7.27
C LYS A 2 16.47 7.38 -6.29
N LYS A 3 17.30 7.18 -5.26
CA LYS A 3 17.02 6.21 -4.18
C LYS A 3 15.72 6.56 -3.46
N VAL A 4 14.98 5.52 -3.03
CA VAL A 4 13.82 5.69 -2.15
C VAL A 4 14.33 6.08 -0.75
N ARG A 5 13.63 7.03 -0.10
CA ARG A 5 13.93 7.40 1.28
C ARG A 5 13.71 6.18 2.17
N GLN A 6 14.62 5.92 3.09
CA GLN A 6 14.48 4.83 4.06
C GLN A 6 13.70 5.30 5.30
N GLY A 7 13.20 4.34 6.06
CA GLY A 7 12.49 4.57 7.31
C GLY A 7 10.98 4.62 7.13
N LYS A 8 10.32 5.46 7.92
CA LYS A 8 8.85 5.51 8.03
C LYS A 8 8.23 6.33 6.90
N HIS A 9 7.17 5.80 6.28
CA HIS A 9 6.35 6.45 5.27
C HIS A 9 4.87 6.35 5.64
N SER A 10 4.08 7.37 5.31
CA SER A 10 2.63 7.29 5.45
C SER A 10 2.07 6.25 4.48
N PHE A 11 1.09 5.49 4.94
CA PHE A 11 0.43 4.43 4.19
C PHE A 11 -1.07 4.50 4.43
N THR A 12 -1.86 4.50 3.36
CA THR A 12 -3.31 4.70 3.47
C THR A 12 -4.10 3.74 2.62
N ILE A 13 -5.35 3.51 3.05
CA ILE A 13 -6.45 3.01 2.23
C ILE A 13 -7.59 4.01 2.41
N GLN A 14 -8.26 4.38 1.32
CA GLN A 14 -9.25 5.47 1.32
C GLN A 14 -10.44 5.21 2.24
N TRP A 15 -10.78 3.95 2.49
CA TRP A 15 -11.88 3.55 3.36
C TRP A 15 -11.67 3.95 4.82
N ILE A 16 -10.42 4.16 5.24
CA ILE A 16 -10.08 4.68 6.58
C ILE A 16 -9.79 6.19 6.49
N THR A 17 -8.93 6.61 5.56
CA THR A 17 -8.75 8.04 5.23
C THR A 17 -8.23 8.23 3.81
N PHE A 18 -8.67 9.30 3.16
CA PHE A 18 -8.23 9.71 1.82
C PHE A 18 -6.88 10.46 1.80
N ASN A 19 -6.38 10.91 2.95
CA ASN A 19 -5.19 11.76 3.03
C ASN A 19 -4.35 11.48 4.28
N LYS A 20 -3.32 12.30 4.53
CA LYS A 20 -2.42 12.17 5.69
C LYS A 20 -3.02 12.68 7.02
N SER A 21 -4.35 12.83 7.15
CA SER A 21 -4.97 13.26 8.41
C SER A 21 -4.87 12.22 9.52
N ASN A 22 -4.95 10.93 9.16
CA ASN A 22 -4.82 9.81 10.07
C ASN A 22 -4.21 8.59 9.35
N PRO A 23 -2.97 8.67 8.84
CA PRO A 23 -2.41 7.60 8.03
C PRO A 23 -1.86 6.48 8.89
N GLY A 24 -1.86 5.28 8.31
CA GLY A 24 -1.00 4.20 8.74
C GLY A 24 0.45 4.46 8.35
N ASN A 25 1.30 3.47 8.59
CA ASN A 25 2.71 3.59 8.32
C ASN A 25 3.31 2.31 7.77
N VAL A 26 4.24 2.48 6.85
CA VAL A 26 5.14 1.43 6.36
C VAL A 26 6.58 1.82 6.63
N PHE A 27 7.42 0.82 6.83
CA PHE A 27 8.86 0.96 7.00
C PHE A 27 9.57 0.44 5.76
N ILE A 28 10.40 1.29 5.15
CA ILE A 28 11.21 0.96 3.97
C ILE A 28 12.66 0.81 4.38
N LYS A 29 13.29 -0.31 4.00
CA LYS A 29 14.72 -0.56 4.23
C LYS A 29 15.38 -1.07 2.95
N GLU A 30 16.51 -0.48 2.58
CA GLU A 30 17.31 -0.96 1.44
C GLU A 30 17.92 -2.33 1.79
N ILE A 31 17.77 -3.29 0.88
CA ILE A 31 18.27 -4.67 1.05
C ILE A 31 19.15 -5.15 -0.11
N GLY A 32 19.19 -4.41 -1.21
CA GLY A 32 19.98 -4.71 -2.39
C GLY A 32 20.04 -3.50 -3.33
N ASP A 33 20.67 -3.68 -4.49
CA ASP A 33 20.70 -2.63 -5.51
C ASP A 33 19.28 -2.40 -6.06
N GLU A 34 18.77 -1.18 -5.87
CA GLU A 34 17.40 -0.79 -6.21
C GLU A 34 16.29 -1.63 -5.55
N GLU A 35 16.64 -2.52 -4.60
CA GLU A 35 15.73 -3.44 -3.92
C GLU A 35 15.54 -3.05 -2.45
N TYR A 36 14.28 -3.03 -2.02
CA TYR A 36 13.87 -2.58 -0.69
C TYR A 36 12.89 -3.55 -0.06
N SER A 37 13.00 -3.78 1.25
CA SER A 37 11.92 -4.37 2.03
C SER A 37 10.90 -3.31 2.45
N LEU A 38 9.64 -3.74 2.56
CA LEU A 38 8.51 -2.91 2.91
C LEU A 38 7.58 -3.71 3.84
N GLU A 39 7.28 -3.15 5.02
CA GLU A 39 6.29 -3.73 5.94
C GLU A 39 5.53 -2.64 6.69
N GLY A 40 4.23 -2.84 6.87
CA GLY A 40 3.43 -1.97 7.73
C GLY A 40 1.93 -2.14 7.58
N GLU A 41 1.19 -1.20 8.15
CA GLU A 41 -0.26 -1.24 8.17
C GLU A 41 -0.89 0.14 8.33
N HIS A 42 -2.18 0.19 8.00
CA HIS A 42 -3.10 1.27 8.34
C HIS A 42 -4.35 0.66 8.94
N ARG A 43 -4.69 1.07 10.17
CA ARG A 43 -5.78 0.47 10.95
C ARG A 43 -6.62 1.55 11.60
N ASP A 44 -7.93 1.45 11.43
CA ASP A 44 -8.87 2.30 12.14
C ASP A 44 -9.03 1.82 13.58
N ALA A 45 -8.90 2.72 14.54
CA ALA A 45 -8.95 2.37 15.95
C ALA A 45 -10.35 1.94 16.41
N LYS A 46 -11.42 2.45 15.77
CA LYS A 46 -12.82 2.24 16.15
C LYS A 46 -13.42 1.03 15.45
N THR A 47 -13.37 1.00 14.12
CA THR A 47 -13.99 -0.07 13.31
C THR A 47 -13.10 -1.31 13.22
N LYS A 48 -11.81 -1.17 13.52
CA LYS A 48 -10.77 -2.19 13.29
C LYS A 48 -10.57 -2.55 11.83
N ASP A 49 -11.13 -1.78 10.90
CA ASP A 49 -10.82 -1.86 9.47
C ASP A 49 -9.31 -1.67 9.26
N TYR A 50 -8.75 -2.36 8.28
CA TYR A 50 -7.31 -2.29 8.06
C TYR A 50 -6.88 -2.57 6.64
N VAL A 51 -5.65 -2.13 6.34
CA VAL A 51 -4.81 -2.69 5.28
C VAL A 51 -3.43 -2.99 5.86
N THR A 52 -2.88 -4.16 5.55
CA THR A 52 -1.48 -4.52 5.84
C THR A 52 -0.73 -4.76 4.53
N ILE A 53 0.59 -4.56 4.57
CA ILE A 53 1.49 -4.83 3.45
C ILE A 53 2.82 -5.38 3.97
N LYS A 54 3.31 -6.44 3.34
CA LYS A 54 4.62 -7.02 3.65
C LYS A 54 5.24 -7.66 2.42
N GLY A 55 6.47 -7.28 2.10
CA GLY A 55 7.19 -7.84 0.96
C GLY A 55 8.46 -7.07 0.61
N THR A 56 8.87 -7.19 -0.64
CA THR A 56 9.96 -6.42 -1.22
C THR A 56 9.47 -5.66 -2.45
N PHE A 57 10.21 -4.63 -2.85
CA PHE A 57 9.98 -4.01 -4.15
C PHE A 57 11.29 -3.60 -4.83
N LEU A 58 11.26 -3.64 -6.16
CA LEU A 58 12.25 -2.98 -7.00
C LEU A 58 11.78 -1.56 -7.31
N ASN A 59 12.63 -0.58 -7.00
CA ASN A 59 12.41 0.80 -7.39
C ASN A 59 12.65 0.93 -8.90
N GLN A 60 11.70 1.51 -9.64
CA GLN A 60 11.83 1.86 -11.05
C GLN A 60 11.37 3.31 -11.28
N GLY A 61 11.66 4.18 -10.31
CA GLY A 61 11.42 5.61 -10.35
C GLY A 61 9.98 5.94 -9.98
N ASN A 62 9.12 6.12 -11.00
CA ASN A 62 7.70 6.34 -10.77
C ASN A 62 6.91 5.04 -10.58
N ILE A 63 7.55 3.88 -10.74
CA ILE A 63 6.95 2.57 -10.56
C ILE A 63 7.71 1.83 -9.46
N LEU A 64 6.99 1.16 -8.56
CA LEU A 64 7.55 0.14 -7.68
C LEU A 64 6.96 -1.21 -8.10
N LYS A 65 7.83 -2.18 -8.38
CA LYS A 65 7.45 -3.57 -8.61
C LYS A 65 7.48 -4.29 -7.27
N PHE A 66 6.35 -4.35 -6.59
CA PHE A 66 6.21 -5.01 -5.30
C PHE A 66 5.99 -6.50 -5.47
N ASN A 67 6.63 -7.32 -4.64
CA ASN A 67 6.35 -8.74 -4.50
C ASN A 67 6.10 -9.04 -3.02
N GLY A 68 4.92 -9.53 -2.70
CA GLY A 68 4.56 -9.83 -1.32
C GLY A 68 3.08 -10.01 -1.12
N THR A 69 2.60 -9.64 0.06
CA THR A 69 1.21 -9.78 0.45
C THR A 69 0.64 -8.43 0.88
N ILE A 70 -0.56 -8.11 0.37
CA ILE A 70 -1.38 -6.99 0.79
C ILE A 70 -2.71 -7.57 1.26
N ILE A 71 -3.16 -7.23 2.46
CA ILE A 71 -4.44 -7.69 3.00
C ILE A 71 -5.26 -6.47 3.39
N SER A 72 -6.40 -6.25 2.74
CA SER A 72 -7.39 -5.25 3.15
C SER A 72 -8.59 -5.93 3.79
N LYS A 73 -9.14 -5.36 4.85
CA LYS A 73 -10.41 -5.78 5.44
C LYS A 73 -11.18 -4.54 5.84
N ILE A 74 -12.31 -4.34 5.19
CA ILE A 74 -13.26 -3.27 5.49
C ILE A 74 -14.60 -3.94 5.81
N ASN A 75 -15.16 -3.65 6.97
CA ASN A 75 -16.29 -4.41 7.55
C ASN A 75 -17.52 -4.50 6.63
N HIS A 76 -17.74 -3.53 5.73
CA HIS A 76 -18.88 -3.48 4.83
C HIS A 76 -18.54 -3.85 3.37
N ILE A 77 -17.30 -4.22 3.07
CA ILE A 77 -16.83 -4.64 1.73
C ILE A 77 -16.53 -6.14 1.77
N ASN A 78 -16.73 -6.86 0.66
CA ASN A 78 -16.45 -8.30 0.56
C ASN A 78 -17.12 -9.13 1.69
N GLY A 79 -18.34 -8.76 2.08
CA GLY A 79 -19.06 -9.40 3.19
C GLY A 79 -18.33 -9.31 4.55
N GLY A 80 -17.47 -8.30 4.72
CA GLY A 80 -16.61 -8.13 5.90
C GLY A 80 -15.43 -9.09 5.96
N GLN A 81 -15.18 -9.87 4.91
CA GLN A 81 -14.05 -10.80 4.81
C GLN A 81 -12.79 -10.09 4.30
N PRO A 82 -11.59 -10.49 4.78
CA PRO A 82 -10.35 -9.94 4.25
C PRO A 82 -10.19 -10.27 2.76
N CYS A 83 -9.73 -9.29 1.99
CA CYS A 83 -9.26 -9.45 0.63
C CYS A 83 -7.73 -9.53 0.64
N GLU A 84 -7.18 -10.60 0.07
CA GLU A 84 -5.74 -10.85 0.03
C GLU A 84 -5.22 -10.81 -1.41
N LEU A 85 -4.27 -9.92 -1.67
CA LEU A 85 -3.50 -9.83 -2.90
C LEU A 85 -2.07 -10.33 -2.64
N LYS A 86 -1.70 -11.43 -3.31
CA LYS A 86 -0.39 -12.09 -3.18
C LYS A 86 0.41 -12.00 -4.48
N GLY A 87 1.72 -11.93 -4.34
CA GLY A 87 2.67 -11.95 -5.46
C GLY A 87 2.95 -10.56 -6.02
N LEU A 88 3.10 -10.48 -7.34
CA LEU A 88 3.56 -9.28 -8.02
C LEU A 88 2.45 -8.22 -8.11
N SER A 89 2.75 -7.03 -7.60
CA SER A 89 1.90 -5.84 -7.66
C SER A 89 2.65 -4.62 -8.16
N ILE A 90 1.94 -3.72 -8.84
CA ILE A 90 2.51 -2.47 -9.33
C ILE A 90 2.00 -1.32 -8.49
N PHE A 91 2.92 -0.52 -7.94
CA PHE A 91 2.60 0.79 -7.40
C PHE A 91 3.12 1.86 -8.36
N LYS A 92 2.30 2.88 -8.66
CA LYS A 92 2.66 3.93 -9.62
C LYS A 92 2.42 5.34 -9.05
N ALA A 93 3.43 6.19 -9.18
CA ALA A 93 3.34 7.63 -8.98
C ALA A 93 2.99 8.30 -10.32
N SER A 94 2.05 9.25 -10.32
CA SER A 94 1.57 9.92 -11.54
C SER A 94 1.38 11.42 -11.32
N GLY A 95 1.79 12.21 -12.31
CA GLY A 95 1.64 13.67 -12.30
C GLY A 95 2.32 14.31 -11.09
N LYS A 96 1.57 15.15 -10.36
CA LYS A 96 2.05 15.91 -9.19
C LYS A 96 1.78 15.21 -7.84
N ARG A 97 1.29 13.96 -7.85
CA ARG A 97 0.95 13.22 -6.62
C ARG A 97 2.22 12.89 -5.83
N GLN A 98 2.12 12.96 -4.51
CA GLN A 98 3.24 12.67 -3.59
C GLN A 98 3.16 11.25 -3.00
N TYR A 99 2.67 10.30 -3.78
CA TYR A 99 2.50 8.90 -3.40
C TYR A 99 2.55 7.98 -4.62
N TRP A 100 2.91 6.72 -4.39
CA TRP A 100 2.68 5.62 -5.31
C TRP A 100 1.37 4.91 -4.93
N ARG A 101 0.48 4.70 -5.91
CA ARG A 101 -0.79 4.00 -5.73
C ARG A 101 -0.74 2.59 -6.31
N LEU A 102 -1.26 1.60 -5.59
CA LEU A 102 -1.48 0.24 -6.10
C LEU A 102 -2.31 0.29 -7.38
N GLN A 103 -1.91 -0.42 -8.44
CA GLN A 103 -2.63 -0.44 -9.71
C GLN A 103 -3.67 -1.56 -9.79
N GLN A 104 -3.44 -2.67 -9.09
CA GLN A 104 -4.41 -3.75 -8.89
C GLN A 104 -5.43 -3.36 -7.81
N MET A 105 -6.25 -2.36 -8.13
CA MET A 105 -7.15 -1.72 -7.17
C MET A 105 -8.45 -2.50 -6.94
N LEU A 106 -8.80 -3.46 -7.79
CA LEU A 106 -10.07 -4.19 -7.64
C LEU A 106 -10.02 -5.09 -6.41
N ASN A 107 -10.97 -4.89 -5.49
CA ASN A 107 -11.15 -5.74 -4.32
C ASN A 107 -11.64 -7.15 -4.73
N CYS A 108 -11.54 -8.10 -3.82
CA CYS A 108 -11.89 -9.50 -4.03
C CYS A 108 -13.39 -9.71 -4.28
N ASP A 109 -14.24 -8.72 -3.97
CA ASP A 109 -15.65 -8.71 -4.34
C ASP A 109 -15.90 -8.47 -5.84
N GLY A 110 -14.85 -8.14 -6.61
CA GLY A 110 -14.89 -7.92 -8.05
C GLY A 110 -15.55 -6.62 -8.49
N GLN A 111 -15.90 -5.72 -7.58
CA GLN A 111 -16.64 -4.48 -7.89
C GLN A 111 -16.05 -3.25 -7.19
N THR A 112 -15.59 -3.40 -5.96
CA THR A 112 -15.09 -2.29 -5.16
C THR A 112 -13.64 -1.96 -5.50
N THR A 113 -13.29 -0.68 -5.49
CA THR A 113 -11.92 -0.23 -5.76
C THR A 113 -11.24 0.17 -4.46
N ASP A 114 -10.08 -0.40 -4.16
CA ASP A 114 -9.20 -0.08 -3.04
C ASP A 114 -8.06 0.84 -3.49
N TYR A 115 -8.07 2.08 -3.01
CA TYR A 115 -6.99 3.05 -3.23
C TYR A 115 -5.98 2.94 -2.10
N ILE A 116 -4.96 2.11 -2.33
CA ILE A 116 -3.86 1.89 -1.40
C ILE A 116 -2.65 2.72 -1.84
N ASP A 117 -2.21 3.64 -0.98
CA ASP A 117 -1.17 4.64 -1.30
C ASP A 117 0.02 4.55 -0.33
N ILE A 118 1.24 4.57 -0.89
CA ILE A 118 2.50 4.72 -0.15
C ILE A 118 3.07 6.11 -0.47
N PHE A 119 3.20 6.97 0.53
CA PHE A 119 3.70 8.33 0.32
C PHE A 119 5.23 8.40 0.28
N PHE A 120 5.79 9.39 -0.42
CA PHE A 120 7.24 9.61 -0.56
C PHE A 120 7.96 9.90 0.77
#